data_AF-L7W1S5-F1
#
_entry.id   AF-L7W1S5-F1
#
_cell.length_a   1.000
_cell.length_b   1.000
_cell.length_c   1.000
_cell.angle_alpha   90.00
_cell.angle_beta   90.00
_cell.angle_gamma   90.00
#
_symmetry.space_group_name_H-M   'P 1'
#
loop_
_entity.id
_entity.type
_entity.pdbx_description
1 polymer ?
#
loop_
_entity_poly.entity_id
_entity_poly.type
_entity_poly.pdbx_seq_one_letter_code
_entity_poly.pdbx_strand_id
1 'polypeptide(L)'
;MATLVSTAPLDLSLPEGGDESASIHRGTSAIVVPMTHPLAERLRREEARFFDEAPMLFDTPNADELFTFLVIAHNGAAHHVVRLSAPSLNGRPDLLPFFLTDLLAADPGLSLQDVRSYYAALDIEVEQFISVETQFRLGDHLEPIRAADLAYLALFRIVTDRGGPGVVAHLNSMTISSFKRVGMDWHPFAGSVDLRTPTVKEDGSVAYDAEYQPVCVPVYSNAELLSGMSGLTPAIYWL
;
A
#
# COMPACT_ATOMS: atom_id res chain seq x y z
N MET A 1 15.67 -13.86 27.95
CA MET A 1 14.93 -15.07 27.59
C MET A 1 13.97 -14.68 26.48
N ALA A 2 14.25 -15.12 25.24
CA ALA A 2 13.36 -14.87 24.11
C ALA A 2 12.24 -15.93 24.14
N THR A 3 11.01 -15.49 24.40
CA THR A 3 9.84 -16.34 24.31
C THR A 3 9.51 -16.52 22.82
N LEU A 4 9.69 -17.74 22.30
CA LEU A 4 9.14 -18.16 21.01
C LEU A 4 7.62 -18.10 21.11
N VAL A 5 7.03 -16.98 20.69
CA VAL A 5 5.58 -16.84 20.50
C VAL A 5 5.25 -17.49 19.16
N SER A 6 4.31 -18.43 19.21
CA SER A 6 3.80 -19.26 18.10
C SER A 6 3.73 -18.55 16.74
N THR A 7 4.41 -19.11 15.74
CA THR A 7 4.43 -18.73 14.32
C THR A 7 3.31 -19.42 13.52
N ALA A 8 2.14 -19.66 14.13
CA ALA A 8 1.04 -20.26 13.40
C ALA A 8 0.64 -19.34 12.22
N PRO A 9 0.58 -19.84 10.97
CA PRO A 9 0.21 -19.04 9.82
C PRO A 9 -1.15 -18.36 10.05
N LEU A 10 -1.27 -17.12 9.61
CA LEU A 10 -2.52 -16.39 9.66
C LEU A 10 -3.46 -17.02 8.63
N ASP A 11 -4.35 -17.89 9.09
CA ASP A 11 -5.37 -18.56 8.27
C ASP A 11 -6.53 -17.61 7.98
N LEU A 12 -6.79 -17.40 6.70
CA LEU A 12 -7.72 -16.43 6.12
C LEU A 12 -8.83 -17.13 5.34
N SER A 13 -9.40 -18.21 5.89
CA SER A 13 -10.57 -18.91 5.35
C SER A 13 -11.52 -17.94 4.65
N LEU A 14 -11.53 -17.97 3.32
CA LEU A 14 -12.26 -17.02 2.49
C LEU A 14 -13.76 -17.39 2.45
N PRO A 15 -14.67 -16.41 2.35
CA PRO A 15 -16.07 -16.70 2.03
C PRO A 15 -16.17 -17.32 0.63
N GLU A 16 -17.02 -18.34 0.46
CA GLU A 16 -17.32 -18.91 -0.86
C GLU A 16 -17.96 -17.82 -1.75
N GLY A 17 -17.33 -17.49 -2.88
CA GLY A 17 -17.95 -16.56 -3.85
C GLY A 17 -17.03 -15.70 -4.73
N GLY A 18 -15.70 -15.84 -4.67
CA GLY A 18 -14.83 -15.16 -5.62
C GLY A 18 -14.77 -15.87 -6.96
N ASP A 19 -14.79 -15.12 -8.05
CA ASP A 19 -14.62 -15.66 -9.39
C ASP A 19 -13.16 -16.11 -9.58
N GLU A 20 -12.84 -17.35 -9.20
CA GLU A 20 -11.51 -17.96 -9.39
C GLU A 20 -11.19 -18.25 -10.87
N SER A 21 -12.14 -18.03 -11.79
CA SER A 21 -12.12 -18.67 -13.12
C SER A 21 -11.07 -18.17 -14.10
N ALA A 22 -10.31 -17.11 -13.78
CA ALA A 22 -9.35 -16.51 -14.72
C ALA A 22 -7.92 -16.28 -14.20
N SER A 23 -7.61 -16.53 -12.92
CA SER A 23 -6.28 -16.22 -12.38
C SER A 23 -5.28 -17.36 -12.63
N ILE A 24 -4.11 -17.06 -13.21
CA ILE A 24 -2.99 -18.02 -13.28
C ILE A 24 -2.41 -18.40 -11.91
N HIS A 25 -2.81 -17.67 -10.85
CA HIS A 25 -2.36 -17.89 -9.48
C HIS A 25 -3.39 -18.67 -8.67
N ARG A 26 -3.70 -19.91 -9.08
CA ARG A 26 -4.63 -20.78 -8.34
C ARG A 26 -4.24 -20.87 -6.87
N GLY A 27 -5.23 -20.72 -5.99
CA GLY A 27 -5.05 -20.73 -4.54
C GLY A 27 -4.50 -19.41 -3.99
N THR A 28 -4.14 -18.42 -4.81
CA THR A 28 -3.70 -17.10 -4.34
C THR A 28 -4.83 -16.08 -4.44
N SER A 29 -5.02 -15.30 -3.38
CA SER A 29 -6.05 -14.27 -3.27
C SER A 29 -5.46 -12.98 -2.71
N ALA A 30 -5.99 -11.86 -3.17
CA ALA A 30 -5.83 -10.55 -2.56
C ALA A 30 -7.06 -10.24 -1.72
N ILE A 31 -6.86 -9.81 -0.48
CA ILE A 31 -7.94 -9.60 0.48
C ILE A 31 -7.80 -8.19 1.03
N VAL A 32 -8.81 -7.35 0.79
CA VAL A 32 -8.93 -6.03 1.37
C VAL A 32 -9.63 -6.15 2.71
N VAL A 33 -8.95 -5.74 3.77
CA VAL A 33 -9.38 -5.88 5.16
C VAL A 33 -9.59 -4.47 5.73
N PRO A 34 -10.84 -4.03 5.95
CA PRO A 34 -11.08 -2.75 6.60
C PRO A 34 -10.61 -2.79 8.05
N MET A 35 -10.23 -1.63 8.60
CA MET A 35 -9.67 -1.53 9.96
C MET A 35 -10.66 -1.90 11.07
N THR A 36 -11.95 -1.94 10.74
CA THR A 36 -13.04 -2.36 11.62
C THR A 36 -13.19 -3.89 11.70
N HIS A 37 -12.57 -4.64 10.76
CA HIS A 37 -12.65 -6.09 10.75
C HIS A 37 -11.76 -6.71 11.85
N PRO A 38 -12.18 -7.78 12.55
CA PRO A 38 -11.40 -8.41 13.63
C PRO A 38 -9.97 -8.84 13.23
N LEU A 39 -9.77 -9.14 11.96
CA LEU A 39 -8.46 -9.49 11.40
C LEU A 39 -7.48 -8.32 11.42
N ALA A 40 -7.94 -7.08 11.23
CA ALA A 40 -7.09 -5.90 11.17
C ALA A 40 -6.27 -5.76 12.46
N GLU A 41 -6.88 -6.07 13.62
CA GLU A 41 -6.20 -6.04 14.92
C GLU A 41 -5.07 -7.07 15.03
N ARG A 42 -5.16 -8.21 14.34
CA ARG A 42 -4.03 -9.15 14.22
C ARG A 42 -2.94 -8.59 13.31
N LEU A 43 -3.32 -7.98 12.18
CA LEU A 43 -2.39 -7.41 11.21
C LEU A 43 -1.60 -6.23 11.80
N ARG A 44 -2.24 -5.35 12.58
CA ARG A 44 -1.57 -4.26 13.32
C ARG A 44 -0.47 -4.77 14.24
N ARG A 45 -0.74 -5.86 14.98
CA ARG A 45 0.25 -6.47 15.87
C ARG A 45 1.42 -7.08 15.11
N GLU A 46 1.18 -7.67 13.94
CA GLU A 46 2.27 -8.16 13.11
C GLU A 46 3.08 -7.00 12.51
N GLU A 47 2.42 -5.95 12.02
CA GLU A 47 3.08 -4.75 11.49
C GLU A 47 4.01 -4.11 12.53
N ALA A 48 3.56 -3.99 13.78
CA ALA A 48 4.35 -3.45 14.89
C ALA A 48 5.62 -4.26 15.23
N ARG A 49 5.81 -5.45 14.65
CA ARG A 49 7.06 -6.23 14.77
C ARG A 49 8.11 -5.81 13.73
N PHE A 50 7.69 -5.10 12.69
CA PHE A 50 8.54 -4.65 11.58
C PHE A 50 8.74 -3.13 11.60
N PHE A 51 7.77 -2.38 12.13
CA PHE A 51 7.74 -0.91 12.14
C PHE A 51 7.40 -0.43 13.55
N ASP A 52 8.37 0.15 14.25
CA ASP A 52 8.25 0.59 15.65
C ASP A 52 7.23 1.74 15.78
N GLU A 53 7.06 2.53 14.72
CA GLU A 53 6.14 3.66 14.61
C GLU A 53 4.68 3.26 14.37
N ALA A 54 4.42 2.02 13.90
CA ALA A 54 3.08 1.59 13.50
C ALA A 54 2.01 1.75 14.61
N PRO A 55 2.27 1.43 15.89
CA PRO A 55 1.28 1.62 16.96
C PRO A 55 0.78 3.06 17.07
N MET A 56 1.67 4.05 16.93
CA MET A 56 1.32 5.48 17.07
C MET A 56 0.40 5.93 15.93
N LEU A 57 0.53 5.35 14.74
CA LEU A 57 -0.31 5.67 13.60
C LEU A 57 -1.76 5.25 13.81
N PHE A 58 -1.99 4.16 14.55
CA PHE A 58 -3.34 3.67 14.86
C PHE A 58 -4.04 4.44 15.97
N ASP A 59 -3.30 5.22 16.75
CA ASP A 59 -3.86 6.14 17.75
C ASP A 59 -4.34 7.46 17.13
N THR A 60 -4.13 7.65 15.82
CA THR A 60 -4.61 8.83 15.09
C THR A 60 -6.15 8.83 15.04
N PRO A 61 -6.81 9.98 15.28
CA PRO A 61 -8.26 10.09 15.08
C PRO A 61 -8.66 9.62 13.68
N ASN A 62 -9.71 8.80 13.61
CA ASN A 62 -10.27 8.26 12.36
C ASN A 62 -9.30 7.32 11.59
N ALA A 63 -8.38 6.65 12.29
CA ALA A 63 -7.50 5.65 11.66
C ALA A 63 -8.28 4.57 10.88
N ASP A 64 -9.50 4.25 11.31
CA ASP A 64 -10.40 3.32 10.63
C ASP A 64 -10.98 3.86 9.32
N GLU A 65 -11.10 5.17 9.20
CA GLU A 65 -11.50 5.84 7.97
C GLU A 65 -10.31 6.11 7.04
N LEU A 66 -9.09 6.17 7.57
CA LEU A 66 -7.88 6.47 6.80
C LEU A 66 -7.24 5.23 6.19
N PHE A 67 -7.19 4.13 6.93
CA PHE A 67 -6.36 2.98 6.58
C PHE A 67 -7.18 1.78 6.13
N THR A 68 -6.54 0.86 5.41
CA THR A 68 -7.00 -0.49 5.15
C THR A 68 -5.79 -1.39 4.92
N PHE A 69 -5.93 -2.70 5.11
CA PHE A 69 -4.89 -3.65 4.74
C PHE A 69 -5.24 -4.35 3.43
N LEU A 70 -4.23 -4.54 2.58
CA LEU A 70 -4.27 -5.46 1.46
C LEU A 70 -3.39 -6.67 1.81
N VAL A 71 -3.98 -7.85 1.83
CA VAL A 71 -3.28 -9.09 2.19
C VAL A 71 -3.22 -10.02 0.98
N ILE A 72 -2.03 -10.50 0.65
CA ILE A 72 -1.84 -11.60 -0.29
C ILE A 72 -1.77 -12.91 0.49
N ALA A 73 -2.74 -13.78 0.21
CA ALA A 73 -2.86 -15.10 0.81
C ALA A 73 -2.67 -16.19 -0.24
N HIS A 74 -2.07 -17.32 0.12
CA HIS A 74 -1.97 -18.51 -0.72
C HIS A 74 -2.42 -19.74 0.06
N ASN A 75 -3.40 -20.47 -0.47
CA ASN A 75 -4.06 -21.61 0.17
C ASN A 75 -4.52 -21.27 1.60
N GLY A 76 -5.11 -20.09 1.78
CA GLY A 76 -5.58 -19.59 3.07
C GLY A 76 -4.52 -18.95 3.97
N ALA A 77 -3.22 -19.15 3.73
CA ALA A 77 -2.16 -18.56 4.55
C ALA A 77 -1.76 -17.16 4.05
N ALA A 78 -1.72 -16.17 4.93
CA ALA A 78 -1.20 -14.84 4.60
C ALA A 78 0.33 -14.85 4.38
N HIS A 79 0.79 -14.22 3.30
CA HIS A 79 2.22 -14.14 2.93
C HIS A 79 2.76 -12.72 2.86
N HIS A 80 1.92 -11.77 2.45
CA HIS A 80 2.33 -10.38 2.33
C HIS A 80 1.18 -9.46 2.73
N VAL A 81 1.51 -8.39 3.42
CA VAL A 81 0.56 -7.41 3.92
C VAL A 81 1.05 -6.04 3.51
N VAL A 82 0.14 -5.23 2.99
CA VAL A 82 0.38 -3.83 2.66
C VAL A 82 -0.64 -3.01 3.44
N ARG A 83 -0.18 -2.05 4.25
CA ARG A 83 -1.08 -1.03 4.79
C ARG A 83 -1.22 0.08 3.78
N LEU A 84 -2.46 0.37 3.41
CA LEU A 84 -2.81 1.45 2.51
C LEU A 84 -3.43 2.58 3.33
N SER A 85 -3.14 3.83 2.98
CA SER A 85 -4.09 4.91 3.27
C SER A 85 -4.90 5.19 2.03
N ALA A 86 -6.20 4.96 2.14
CA ALA A 86 -7.13 5.04 1.04
C ALA A 86 -8.46 5.64 1.50
N PRO A 87 -8.49 6.90 1.95
CA PRO A 87 -9.70 7.49 2.52
C PRO A 87 -10.89 7.45 1.54
N SER A 88 -10.61 7.60 0.24
CA SER A 88 -11.59 7.46 -0.83
C SER A 88 -12.26 6.07 -0.87
N LEU A 89 -11.53 4.99 -0.59
CA LEU A 89 -12.09 3.63 -0.50
C LEU A 89 -12.96 3.44 0.74
N ASN A 90 -12.67 4.19 1.80
CA ASN A 90 -13.34 4.14 3.09
C ASN A 90 -14.50 5.14 3.21
N GLY A 91 -14.93 5.77 2.10
CA GLY A 91 -16.07 6.69 2.09
C GLY A 91 -15.73 8.11 2.58
N ARG A 92 -14.45 8.45 2.67
CA ARG A 92 -13.93 9.78 3.02
C ARG A 92 -13.08 10.39 1.89
N PRO A 93 -13.67 10.64 0.70
CA PRO A 93 -12.95 11.23 -0.44
C PRO A 93 -12.52 12.68 -0.20
N ASP A 94 -12.95 13.30 0.90
CA ASP A 94 -12.55 14.63 1.34
C ASP A 94 -11.20 14.66 2.07
N LEU A 95 -10.67 13.50 2.46
CA LEU A 95 -9.41 13.38 3.19
C LEU A 95 -8.25 13.05 2.25
N LEU A 96 -7.08 13.60 2.57
CA LEU A 96 -5.83 13.25 1.89
C LEU A 96 -5.32 11.89 2.38
N PRO A 97 -4.65 11.11 1.52
CA PRO A 97 -3.92 9.92 1.94
C PRO A 97 -2.86 10.27 2.99
N PHE A 98 -2.65 9.39 3.97
CA PHE A 98 -1.78 9.65 5.12
C PHE A 98 -0.35 10.00 4.72
N PHE A 99 0.25 9.26 3.78
CA PHE A 99 1.52 9.59 3.12
C PHE A 99 1.65 11.08 2.78
N LEU A 100 0.61 11.67 2.19
CA LEU A 100 0.65 13.06 1.74
C LEU A 100 0.56 14.02 2.92
N THR A 101 -0.26 13.68 3.93
CA THR A 101 -0.34 14.48 5.15
C THR A 101 0.98 14.50 5.90
N ASP A 102 1.66 13.35 6.00
CA ASP A 102 2.94 13.20 6.68
C ASP A 102 4.08 13.90 5.92
N LEU A 103 4.15 13.67 4.60
CA LEU A 103 5.12 14.33 3.73
C LEU A 103 5.01 15.85 3.81
N LEU A 104 3.80 16.42 3.83
CA LEU A 104 3.60 17.87 3.93
C LEU A 104 3.86 18.41 5.34
N ALA A 105 3.55 17.64 6.38
CA ALA A 105 3.81 18.03 7.77
C ALA A 105 5.31 18.15 8.07
N ALA A 106 6.15 17.40 7.36
CA ALA A 106 7.61 17.48 7.44
C ALA A 106 8.21 18.76 6.82
N ASP A 107 7.39 19.62 6.20
CA ASP A 107 7.80 20.83 5.47
C ASP A 107 8.99 20.60 4.51
N PRO A 108 8.82 19.79 3.47
CA PRO A 108 9.88 19.47 2.51
C PRO A 108 10.11 20.61 1.51
N GLY A 109 9.58 21.80 1.78
CA GLY A 109 9.55 22.92 0.83
C GLY A 109 8.48 22.77 -0.26
N LEU A 110 7.43 21.98 0.00
CA LEU A 110 6.30 21.78 -0.91
C LEU A 110 4.99 21.99 -0.16
N SER A 111 4.14 22.92 -0.62
CA SER A 111 2.83 23.13 -0.02
C SER A 111 1.75 22.23 -0.64
N LEU A 112 0.64 22.02 0.08
CA LEU A 112 -0.53 21.32 -0.47
C LEU A 112 -1.06 21.98 -1.75
N GLN A 113 -0.99 23.32 -1.82
CA GLN A 113 -1.43 24.06 -3.00
C GLN A 113 -0.53 23.79 -4.22
N ASP A 114 0.78 23.65 -4.01
CA ASP A 114 1.73 23.30 -5.07
C ASP A 114 1.45 21.89 -5.60
N VAL A 115 1.23 20.93 -4.68
CA VAL A 115 0.86 19.55 -5.02
C VAL A 115 -0.44 19.52 -5.83
N ARG A 116 -1.49 20.17 -5.35
CA ARG A 116 -2.78 20.25 -6.06
C ARG A 116 -2.63 20.91 -7.42
N SER A 117 -1.89 21.99 -7.53
CA SER A 117 -1.68 22.71 -8.80
C SER A 117 -0.93 21.84 -9.82
N TYR A 118 0.09 21.11 -9.37
CA TYR A 118 0.85 20.19 -10.22
C TYR A 118 -0.05 19.07 -10.78
N TYR A 119 -0.79 18.37 -9.92
CA TYR A 119 -1.63 17.25 -10.35
C TYR A 119 -2.90 17.70 -11.09
N ALA A 120 -3.47 18.86 -10.77
CA ALA A 120 -4.59 19.43 -11.53
C ALA A 120 -4.19 19.74 -12.98
N ALA A 121 -2.94 20.11 -13.25
CA ALA A 121 -2.44 20.29 -14.62
C ALA A 121 -2.37 18.97 -15.41
N LEU A 122 -2.44 17.83 -14.72
CA LEU A 122 -2.51 16.48 -15.28
C LEU A 122 -3.93 15.87 -15.20
N ASP A 123 -4.93 16.68 -14.84
CA ASP A 123 -6.33 16.24 -14.61
C ASP A 123 -6.46 15.18 -13.50
N ILE A 124 -5.67 15.34 -12.43
CA ILE A 124 -5.64 14.42 -11.28
C ILE A 124 -6.05 15.14 -10.00
N GLU A 125 -7.05 14.58 -9.31
CA GLU A 125 -7.43 14.95 -7.95
C GLU A 125 -6.58 14.20 -6.92
N VAL A 126 -5.89 14.91 -6.06
CA VAL A 126 -4.86 14.33 -5.18
C VAL A 126 -5.46 13.53 -4.03
N GLU A 127 -6.66 13.88 -3.60
CA GLU A 127 -7.47 13.18 -2.60
C GLU A 127 -7.89 11.79 -3.07
N GLN A 128 -7.88 11.53 -4.39
CA GLN A 128 -8.26 10.24 -4.95
C GLN A 128 -7.09 9.24 -4.99
N PHE A 129 -5.85 9.66 -4.71
CA PHE A 129 -4.73 8.73 -4.64
C PHE A 129 -4.94 7.69 -3.53
N ILE A 130 -4.39 6.49 -3.74
CA ILE A 130 -4.15 5.52 -2.67
C ILE A 130 -2.68 5.57 -2.32
N SER A 131 -2.33 5.63 -1.05
CA SER A 131 -0.94 5.56 -0.62
C SER A 131 -0.57 4.22 -0.01
N VAL A 132 0.64 3.76 -0.30
CA VAL A 132 1.27 2.63 0.39
C VAL A 132 2.06 3.16 1.57
N GLU A 133 1.63 2.80 2.77
CA GLU A 133 2.25 3.26 4.03
C GLU A 133 3.33 2.29 4.47
N THR A 134 2.99 0.99 4.53
CA THR A 134 3.93 -0.08 4.88
C THR A 134 3.66 -1.31 4.05
N GLN A 135 4.68 -2.17 3.93
CA GLN A 135 4.58 -3.49 3.33
C GLN A 135 5.50 -4.45 4.09
N PHE A 136 5.01 -5.62 4.43
CA PHE A 136 5.78 -6.61 5.17
C PHE A 136 5.39 -8.04 4.80
N ARG A 137 6.32 -8.96 5.03
CA ARG A 137 6.13 -10.38 4.75
C ARG A 137 5.72 -11.11 6.02
N LEU A 138 4.82 -12.07 5.86
CA LEU A 138 4.40 -12.99 6.92
C LEU A 138 4.90 -14.40 6.59
N GLY A 139 5.40 -15.10 7.62
CA GLY A 139 5.93 -16.47 7.50
C GLY A 139 7.42 -16.55 7.13
N ASP A 140 7.89 -17.77 6.92
CA ASP A 140 9.32 -18.06 6.65
C ASP A 140 9.75 -17.59 5.25
N HIS A 141 11.04 -17.28 5.10
CA HIS A 141 11.69 -16.64 3.94
C HIS A 141 11.54 -17.31 2.57
N LEU A 142 10.85 -18.45 2.48
CA LEU A 142 10.55 -19.13 1.23
C LEU A 142 9.17 -18.68 0.76
N GLU A 143 9.15 -17.64 -0.06
CA GLU A 143 7.97 -17.23 -0.82
C GLU A 143 7.72 -18.28 -1.92
N PRO A 144 6.73 -19.20 -1.81
CA PRO A 144 6.36 -20.05 -2.95
C PRO A 144 5.76 -19.24 -4.09
N ILE A 145 5.31 -18.01 -3.78
CA ILE A 145 4.71 -17.04 -4.68
C ILE A 145 5.41 -15.69 -4.49
N ARG A 146 5.57 -14.90 -5.57
CA ARG A 146 6.10 -13.53 -5.50
C ARG A 146 5.05 -12.58 -4.91
N ALA A 147 4.76 -12.73 -3.63
CA ALA A 147 3.60 -12.12 -2.98
C ALA A 147 3.64 -10.58 -3.03
N ALA A 148 4.82 -9.98 -2.92
CA ALA A 148 4.99 -8.52 -3.08
C ALA A 148 4.63 -8.05 -4.49
N ASP A 149 5.07 -8.76 -5.54
CA ASP A 149 4.74 -8.41 -6.92
C ASP A 149 3.21 -8.52 -7.14
N LEU A 150 2.57 -9.57 -6.58
CA LEU A 150 1.12 -9.77 -6.63
C LEU A 150 0.33 -8.70 -5.85
N ALA A 151 0.88 -8.21 -4.74
CA ALA A 151 0.26 -7.13 -3.96
C ALA A 151 0.18 -5.84 -4.78
N TYR A 152 1.24 -5.50 -5.51
CA TYR A 152 1.19 -4.36 -6.43
C TYR A 152 0.18 -4.57 -7.55
N LEU A 153 0.18 -5.74 -8.20
CA LEU A 153 -0.80 -6.04 -9.24
C LEU A 153 -2.25 -5.90 -8.73
N ALA A 154 -2.54 -6.43 -7.55
CA ALA A 154 -3.85 -6.31 -6.91
C ALA A 154 -4.19 -4.85 -6.55
N LEU A 155 -3.23 -4.10 -6.00
CA LEU A 155 -3.41 -2.68 -5.66
C LEU A 155 -3.78 -1.86 -6.88
N PHE A 156 -3.05 -1.99 -8.00
CA PHE A 156 -3.37 -1.22 -9.21
C PHE A 156 -4.67 -1.66 -9.87
N ARG A 157 -5.06 -2.93 -9.73
CA ARG A 157 -6.39 -3.38 -10.12
C ARG A 157 -7.48 -2.69 -9.30
N ILE A 158 -7.31 -2.58 -7.97
CA ILE A 158 -8.23 -1.84 -7.09
C ILE A 158 -8.32 -0.38 -7.51
N VAL A 159 -7.18 0.29 -7.72
CA VAL A 159 -7.13 1.69 -8.14
C VAL A 159 -7.89 1.88 -9.47
N THR A 160 -7.62 1.02 -10.46
CA THR A 160 -8.24 1.09 -11.79
C THR A 160 -9.75 0.85 -11.73
N ASP A 161 -10.19 -0.19 -11.03
CA ASP A 161 -11.61 -0.55 -10.91
C ASP A 161 -12.41 0.53 -10.15
N ARG A 162 -11.74 1.30 -9.29
CA ARG A 162 -12.34 2.42 -8.54
C ARG A 162 -12.20 3.77 -9.26
N GLY A 163 -11.58 3.80 -10.44
CA GLY A 163 -11.37 5.03 -11.20
C GLY A 163 -10.35 5.99 -10.57
N GLY A 164 -9.46 5.49 -9.71
CA GLY A 164 -8.45 6.30 -9.05
C GLY A 164 -7.29 6.69 -9.99
N PRO A 165 -6.59 7.81 -9.70
CA PRO A 165 -5.53 8.34 -10.56
C PRO A 165 -4.22 7.55 -10.47
N GLY A 166 -3.99 6.81 -9.38
CA GLY A 166 -2.74 6.10 -9.16
C GLY A 166 -2.47 5.76 -7.70
N VAL A 167 -1.22 5.39 -7.45
CA VAL A 167 -0.68 5.10 -6.12
C VAL A 167 0.45 6.07 -5.80
N VAL A 168 0.54 6.52 -4.56
CA VAL A 168 1.73 7.23 -4.05
C VAL A 168 2.44 6.38 -3.00
N ALA A 169 3.76 6.43 -2.96
CA ALA A 169 4.53 5.54 -2.08
C ALA A 169 5.93 6.10 -1.82
N HIS A 170 6.57 5.56 -0.78
CA HIS A 170 8.00 5.69 -0.57
C HIS A 170 8.73 4.51 -1.23
N LEU A 171 9.52 4.77 -2.27
CA LEU A 171 10.31 3.75 -2.93
C LEU A 171 11.71 3.64 -2.33
N ASN A 172 12.07 2.42 -1.96
CA ASN A 172 13.46 2.00 -1.78
C ASN A 172 13.91 1.12 -2.97
N SER A 173 15.17 0.70 -2.93
CA SER A 173 15.79 -0.16 -3.96
C SER A 173 15.04 -1.48 -4.20
N MET A 174 14.42 -2.05 -3.16
CA MET A 174 13.66 -3.29 -3.25
C MET A 174 12.33 -3.08 -3.97
N THR A 175 11.59 -2.01 -3.65
CA THR A 175 10.34 -1.68 -4.35
C THR A 175 10.59 -1.35 -5.82
N ILE A 176 11.64 -0.57 -6.10
CA ILE A 176 12.07 -0.27 -7.48
C ILE A 176 12.34 -1.56 -8.25
N SER A 177 13.01 -2.52 -7.62
CA SER A 177 13.28 -3.82 -8.25
C SER A 177 12.00 -4.59 -8.54
N SER A 178 10.98 -4.52 -7.67
CA SER A 178 9.66 -5.10 -7.92
C SER A 178 8.95 -4.43 -9.08
N PHE A 179 8.91 -3.09 -9.13
CA PHE A 179 8.28 -2.34 -10.22
C PHE A 179 8.91 -2.67 -11.57
N LYS A 180 10.25 -2.70 -11.64
CA LYS A 180 10.97 -3.11 -12.85
C LYS A 180 10.62 -4.52 -13.32
N ARG A 181 10.41 -5.47 -12.40
CA ARG A 181 10.06 -6.86 -12.76
C ARG A 181 8.65 -6.97 -13.35
N VAL A 182 7.71 -6.15 -12.87
CA VAL A 182 6.34 -6.13 -13.39
C VAL A 182 6.14 -5.13 -14.53
N GLY A 183 7.19 -4.43 -14.94
CA GLY A 183 7.13 -3.44 -16.04
C GLY A 183 6.35 -2.18 -15.66
N MET A 184 6.32 -1.82 -14.38
CA MET A 184 5.57 -0.67 -13.87
C MET A 184 6.43 0.58 -13.83
N ASP A 185 5.90 1.67 -14.38
CA ASP A 185 6.52 2.99 -14.44
C ASP A 185 6.08 3.85 -13.26
N TRP A 186 7.02 4.65 -12.73
CA TRP A 186 6.79 5.60 -11.66
C TRP A 186 7.45 6.94 -11.97
N HIS A 187 6.96 8.00 -11.33
CA HIS A 187 7.44 9.37 -11.47
C HIS A 187 7.78 9.95 -10.10
N PRO A 188 8.73 10.88 -10.01
CA PRO A 188 8.96 11.64 -8.79
C PRO A 188 7.66 12.31 -8.32
N PHE A 189 7.38 12.28 -7.01
CA PHE A 189 6.17 12.88 -6.47
C PHE A 189 6.16 14.40 -6.74
N ALA A 190 5.05 14.91 -7.30
CA ALA A 190 4.91 16.30 -7.73
C ALA A 190 6.05 16.80 -8.64
N GLY A 191 6.67 15.91 -9.42
CA GLY A 191 7.77 16.23 -10.34
C GLY A 191 9.11 16.53 -9.65
N SER A 192 9.19 16.42 -8.31
CA SER A 192 10.39 16.77 -7.56
C SER A 192 11.27 15.55 -7.31
N VAL A 193 12.44 15.53 -7.95
CA VAL A 193 13.46 14.48 -7.78
C VAL A 193 14.23 14.59 -6.46
N ASP A 194 14.17 15.76 -5.81
CA ASP A 194 14.94 16.07 -4.61
C ASP A 194 14.17 15.78 -3.31
N LEU A 195 12.86 15.49 -3.41
CA LEU A 195 12.09 15.06 -2.24
C LEU A 195 12.65 13.75 -1.68
N ARG A 196 12.70 13.69 -0.35
CA ARG A 196 13.11 12.51 0.42
C ARG A 196 12.05 12.21 1.46
N THR A 197 11.95 10.95 1.83
CA THR A 197 11.01 10.50 2.86
C THR A 197 11.42 11.09 4.20
N PRO A 198 10.52 11.77 4.92
CA PRO A 198 10.81 12.24 6.27
C PRO A 198 10.87 11.05 7.24
N THR A 199 11.67 11.19 8.29
CA THR A 199 11.77 10.24 9.39
C THR A 199 11.85 11.02 10.69
N VAL A 200 10.94 10.74 11.61
CA VAL A 200 10.95 11.34 12.94
C VAL A 200 11.94 10.60 13.82
N LYS A 201 12.93 11.31 14.37
CA LYS A 201 13.89 10.77 15.33
C LYS A 201 13.30 10.70 16.73
N GLU A 202 13.93 9.92 17.61
CA GLU A 202 13.55 9.81 19.03
C GLU A 202 13.49 11.17 19.76
N ASP A 203 14.28 12.15 19.32
CA ASP A 203 14.30 13.52 19.87
C ASP A 203 13.22 14.45 19.27
N GLY A 204 12.35 13.92 18.41
CA GLY A 204 11.30 14.65 17.71
C GLY A 204 11.80 15.49 16.53
N SER A 205 13.10 15.45 16.18
CA SER A 205 13.61 16.11 14.98
C SER A 205 13.26 15.33 13.72
N VAL A 206 13.01 16.05 12.62
CA VAL A 206 12.80 15.45 11.30
C VAL A 206 14.16 15.26 10.63
N ALA A 207 14.46 14.03 10.25
CA ALA A 207 15.51 13.69 9.31
C ALA A 207 14.91 13.23 7.99
N TYR A 208 15.75 13.12 6.96
CA TYR A 208 15.33 12.63 5.65
C TYR A 208 16.10 11.37 5.32
N ASP A 209 15.38 10.31 4.96
CA ASP A 209 15.98 9.05 4.53
C ASP A 209 16.41 9.15 3.07
N ALA A 210 17.71 9.00 2.82
CA ALA A 210 18.28 9.05 1.48
C ALA A 210 17.97 7.79 0.66
N GLU A 211 17.60 6.69 1.31
CA GLU A 211 17.27 5.42 0.65
C GLU A 211 15.82 5.37 0.15
N TYR A 212 14.96 6.29 0.62
CA TYR A 212 13.55 6.33 0.27
C TYR A 212 13.17 7.60 -0.48
N GLN A 213 12.55 7.42 -1.64
CA GLN A 213 12.08 8.49 -2.49
C GLN A 213 10.55 8.51 -2.56
N PRO A 214 9.90 9.65 -2.27
CA PRO A 214 8.48 9.87 -2.56
C PRO A 214 8.21 9.80 -4.08
N VAL A 215 7.27 8.95 -4.49
CA VAL A 215 6.89 8.81 -5.90
C VAL A 215 5.38 8.82 -6.10
N CYS A 216 4.99 9.01 -7.35
CA CYS A 216 3.67 8.70 -7.88
C CYS A 216 3.79 7.59 -8.94
N VAL A 217 2.89 6.62 -8.87
CA VAL A 217 2.73 5.54 -9.84
C VAL A 217 1.34 5.72 -10.46
N PRO A 218 1.23 6.51 -11.53
CA PRO A 218 -0.07 6.87 -12.07
C PRO A 218 -0.63 5.78 -12.97
N VAL A 219 -1.97 5.64 -12.98
CA VAL A 219 -2.68 4.68 -13.85
C VAL A 219 -2.40 4.99 -15.33
N TYR A 220 -2.39 6.27 -15.73
CA TYR A 220 -2.22 6.64 -17.15
C TYR A 220 -0.88 6.20 -17.74
N SER A 221 0.22 6.21 -16.96
CA SER A 221 1.54 5.75 -17.44
C SER A 221 1.61 4.23 -17.55
N ASN A 222 0.71 3.53 -16.87
CA ASN A 222 0.69 2.08 -16.79
C ASN A 222 -0.52 1.47 -17.53
N ALA A 223 -1.28 2.25 -18.29
CA ALA A 223 -2.57 1.84 -18.83
C ALA A 223 -2.51 0.55 -19.67
N GLU A 224 -1.49 0.38 -20.51
CA GLU A 224 -1.30 -0.84 -21.31
C GLU A 224 -1.05 -2.06 -20.41
N LEU A 225 -0.13 -1.95 -19.45
CA LEU A 225 0.15 -2.99 -18.46
C LEU A 225 -1.13 -3.37 -17.70
N LEU A 226 -1.84 -2.38 -17.16
CA LEU A 226 -3.04 -2.57 -16.35
C LEU A 226 -4.21 -3.16 -17.16
N SER A 227 -4.32 -2.81 -18.44
CA SER A 227 -5.35 -3.36 -19.33
C SER A 227 -5.14 -4.85 -19.63
N GLY A 228 -3.88 -5.31 -19.66
CA GLY A 228 -3.52 -6.72 -19.88
C GLY A 228 -3.53 -7.59 -18.61
N MET A 229 -3.77 -7.00 -17.44
CA MET A 229 -3.55 -7.65 -16.14
C MET A 229 -4.69 -8.54 -15.64
N SER A 230 -5.84 -8.59 -16.32
CA SER A 230 -7.02 -9.33 -15.83
C SER A 230 -6.77 -10.83 -15.59
N GLY A 231 -5.78 -11.44 -16.25
CA GLY A 231 -5.36 -12.83 -16.02
C GLY A 231 -4.17 -13.00 -15.06
N LEU A 232 -3.49 -11.91 -14.69
CA LEU A 232 -2.27 -11.89 -13.86
C LEU A 232 -2.54 -11.47 -12.41
N THR A 233 -3.69 -10.86 -12.15
CA THR A 233 -4.09 -10.47 -10.80
C THR A 233 -4.67 -11.65 -10.04
N PRO A 234 -4.37 -11.81 -8.74
CA PRO A 234 -5.14 -12.71 -7.89
C PRO A 234 -6.58 -12.22 -7.77
N ALA A 235 -7.52 -13.12 -7.46
CA ALA A 235 -8.90 -12.73 -7.14
C ALA A 235 -8.90 -11.78 -5.93
N ILE A 236 -9.72 -10.73 -5.99
CA ILE A 236 -9.78 -9.68 -4.97
C ILE A 236 -11.06 -9.83 -4.16
N TYR A 237 -10.92 -9.97 -2.84
CA TYR A 237 -11.99 -10.11 -1.88
C TYR A 237 -12.04 -8.89 -0.96
N TRP A 238 -13.25 -8.48 -0.59
CA TRP A 238 -13.49 -7.41 0.39
C TRP A 238 -14.16 -8.04 1.61
N LEU A 239 -13.57 -7.85 2.80
CA LEU A 239 -14.13 -8.33 4.07
C LEU A 239 -15.02 -7.30 4.76
#